data_AF-A0A485LUG6-F1
#
_entry.id   AF-A0A485LUG6-F1
#
_cell.length_a   1.000
_cell.length_b   1.000
_cell.length_c   1.000
_cell.angle_alpha   90.00
_cell.angle_beta   90.00
_cell.angle_gamma   90.00
#
_symmetry.space_group_name_H-M   'P 1'
#
loop_
_entity.id
_entity.type
_entity.pdbx_description
1 polymer ?
#
loop_
_entity_poly.entity_id
_entity_poly.type
_entity_poly.pdbx_seq_one_letter_code
_entity_poly.pdbx_strand_id
1 'polypeptide(L)'
;MATLVLQSSLFVAPQFYCFPWKPLINAAIGDSYAVALKHFLVNHMTASNLALHIVCLVVQLTGNFCLLRVLDDLFFPSMTFGPLSVSTFVVWVGYLVLYSTSAPLWVQFASVWSLGAALVAAPIIVPHGELMSLILLGTFISTLLLCYLAGFRHQLNLGAAICGSLFLVAVQAAWHYLPASIDGAFLQPHIFHVNVAFGVFMCFFSLVKNPLFPTVAYGYLVGGTLATLTGQSWLFFFSYGFFGSVLQFYSHLLASEIPTLMALQNEHPADKVRYEYAHVVFFPNLAFHGINVYASATAFSKLS
;
A
#
# COMPACT_ATOMS: atom_id res chain seq x y z
N MET A 1 5.22 26.02 -5.14
CA MET A 1 5.94 25.13 -6.09
C MET A 1 6.54 23.91 -5.40
N ALA A 2 7.34 24.06 -4.33
CA ALA A 2 7.93 22.93 -3.59
C ALA A 2 6.87 21.89 -3.11
N THR A 3 5.78 22.34 -2.50
CA THR A 3 4.69 21.45 -2.03
C THR A 3 4.06 20.61 -3.15
N LEU A 4 3.93 21.14 -4.36
CA LEU A 4 3.35 20.41 -5.49
C LEU A 4 4.31 19.34 -6.02
N VAL A 5 5.61 19.62 -6.06
CA VAL A 5 6.63 18.63 -6.44
C VAL A 5 6.62 17.47 -5.46
N LEU A 6 6.58 17.77 -4.16
CA LEU A 6 6.54 16.78 -3.09
C LEU A 6 5.25 15.94 -3.10
N GLN A 7 4.11 16.60 -3.32
CA GLN A 7 2.83 15.91 -3.50
C GLN A 7 2.90 14.97 -4.72
N SER A 8 3.41 15.46 -5.85
CA SER A 8 3.55 14.63 -7.05
C SER A 8 4.45 13.43 -6.81
N SER A 9 5.62 13.60 -6.19
CA SER A 9 6.52 12.48 -5.88
C SER A 9 5.98 11.46 -4.88
N LEU A 10 4.96 11.84 -4.10
CA LEU A 10 4.26 10.95 -3.19
C LEU A 10 3.17 10.13 -3.90
N PHE A 11 2.40 10.78 -4.79
CA PHE A 11 1.16 10.26 -5.37
C PHE A 11 1.26 9.75 -6.81
N VAL A 12 2.34 10.06 -7.54
CA VAL A 12 2.56 9.54 -8.90
C VAL A 12 2.85 8.03 -8.91
N ALA A 13 3.29 7.50 -7.78
CA ALA A 13 3.59 6.08 -7.55
C ALA A 13 2.73 5.55 -6.38
N PRO A 14 2.61 4.22 -6.20
CA PRO A 14 1.93 3.63 -5.05
C PRO A 14 2.31 4.31 -3.73
N GLN A 15 1.29 4.73 -2.94
CA GLN A 15 1.49 5.66 -1.81
C GLN A 15 2.39 5.06 -0.73
N PHE A 16 2.17 3.79 -0.40
CA PHE A 16 2.93 3.06 0.61
C PHE A 16 4.10 2.32 -0.02
N TYR A 17 5.25 2.31 0.66
CA TYR A 17 6.38 1.39 0.40
C TYR A 17 6.90 1.30 -1.03
N CYS A 18 6.95 2.42 -1.76
CA CYS A 18 7.44 2.42 -3.13
C CYS A 18 8.73 3.23 -3.24
N PHE A 19 9.77 2.61 -3.82
CA PHE A 19 11.05 3.21 -4.19
C PHE A 19 11.92 3.77 -3.03
N PRO A 20 13.24 3.95 -3.23
CA PRO A 20 14.14 4.35 -2.14
C PRO A 20 14.06 5.84 -1.79
N TRP A 21 13.44 6.69 -2.60
CA TRP A 21 13.43 8.14 -2.34
C TRP A 21 12.49 8.57 -1.23
N LYS A 22 11.40 7.82 -0.94
CA LYS A 22 10.40 8.26 0.04
C LYS A 22 10.99 8.43 1.45
N PRO A 23 11.78 7.49 1.99
CA PRO A 23 12.46 7.70 3.27
C PRO A 23 13.43 8.88 3.25
N LEU A 24 14.15 9.09 2.15
CA LEU A 24 15.09 10.21 2.01
C LEU A 24 14.37 11.56 2.00
N ILE A 25 13.24 11.65 1.30
CA ILE A 25 12.39 12.84 1.30
C ILE A 25 11.79 13.05 2.70
N ASN A 26 11.28 12.00 3.36
CA ASN A 26 10.77 12.13 4.72
C ASN A 26 11.85 12.55 5.72
N ALA A 27 13.10 12.09 5.55
CA ALA A 27 14.24 12.56 6.34
C ALA A 27 14.51 14.06 6.15
N ALA A 28 14.36 14.56 4.93
CA ALA A 28 14.68 15.94 4.58
C ALA A 28 13.58 16.94 4.98
N ILE A 29 12.31 16.56 4.84
CA ILE A 29 11.18 17.50 4.97
C ILE A 29 9.97 16.95 5.75
N GLY A 30 9.97 15.65 6.03
CA GLY A 30 8.83 14.95 6.60
C GLY A 30 8.57 15.30 8.05
N ASP A 31 7.72 14.50 8.67
CA ASP A 31 7.53 14.56 10.11
C ASP A 31 8.12 13.33 10.82
N SER A 32 8.23 13.45 12.14
CA SER A 32 8.77 12.44 13.02
C SER A 32 7.87 11.23 13.15
N TYR A 33 8.46 10.11 13.58
CA TYR A 33 7.72 8.90 13.92
C TYR A 33 6.65 9.14 15.00
N ALA A 34 6.92 9.99 15.99
CA ALA A 34 5.97 10.31 17.05
C ALA A 34 4.70 11.00 16.53
N VAL A 35 4.85 11.92 15.57
CA VAL A 35 3.71 12.58 14.92
C VAL A 35 2.93 11.57 14.07
N ALA A 36 3.63 10.76 13.27
CA ALA A 36 2.98 9.71 12.47
C ALA A 36 2.20 8.73 13.35
N LEU A 37 2.76 8.32 14.49
CA LEU A 37 2.12 7.44 15.46
C LEU A 37 0.89 8.06 16.08
N LYS A 38 0.96 9.34 16.46
CA LYS A 38 -0.20 10.06 16.99
C LYS A 38 -1.35 10.06 16.00
N HIS A 39 -1.11 10.42 14.74
CA HIS A 39 -2.15 10.42 13.71
C HIS A 39 -2.67 9.01 13.39
N PHE A 40 -1.78 8.01 13.40
CA PHE A 40 -2.15 6.62 13.18
C PHE A 40 -3.11 6.11 14.27
N LEU A 41 -2.74 6.26 15.54
CA LEU A 41 -3.51 5.70 16.65
C LEU A 41 -4.91 6.31 16.78
N VAL A 42 -5.12 7.56 16.38
CA VAL A 42 -6.46 8.20 16.40
C VAL A 42 -7.47 7.45 15.52
N ASN A 43 -7.01 6.82 14.44
CA ASN A 43 -7.85 6.18 13.44
C ASN A 43 -7.59 4.67 13.30
N HIS A 44 -6.98 4.03 14.30
CA HIS A 44 -6.71 2.59 14.34
C HIS A 44 -7.00 2.04 15.74
N MET A 45 -8.24 2.21 16.18
CA MET A 45 -8.64 1.98 17.58
C MET A 45 -9.12 0.56 17.83
N THR A 46 -9.50 -0.18 16.79
CA THR A 46 -10.09 -1.51 16.89
C THR A 46 -9.14 -2.63 16.47
N ALA A 47 -9.32 -3.82 17.07
CA ALA A 47 -8.56 -5.02 16.72
C ALA A 47 -8.76 -5.40 15.25
N SER A 48 -10.00 -5.32 14.77
CA SER A 48 -10.34 -5.67 13.39
C SER A 48 -9.67 -4.73 12.38
N ASN A 49 -9.65 -3.41 12.63
CA ASN A 49 -8.96 -2.47 11.75
C ASN A 49 -7.45 -2.75 11.70
N LEU A 50 -6.82 -2.97 12.85
CA LEU A 50 -5.40 -3.30 12.95
C LEU A 50 -5.06 -4.63 12.23
N ALA A 51 -5.87 -5.67 12.41
CA ALA A 51 -5.66 -6.95 11.75
C ALA A 51 -5.73 -6.84 10.22
N LEU A 52 -6.72 -6.10 9.69
CA LEU A 52 -6.83 -5.85 8.25
C LEU A 52 -5.67 -4.99 7.73
N HIS A 53 -5.17 -4.04 8.50
CA HIS A 53 -3.99 -3.25 8.14
C HIS A 53 -2.70 -4.08 8.07
N ILE A 54 -2.57 -5.16 8.85
CA ILE A 54 -1.46 -6.11 8.67
C ILE A 54 -1.56 -6.82 7.32
N VAL A 55 -2.76 -7.21 6.87
CA VAL A 55 -2.93 -7.76 5.53
C VAL A 55 -2.59 -6.71 4.46
N CYS A 56 -3.02 -5.46 4.66
CA CYS A 56 -2.66 -4.35 3.77
C CYS A 56 -1.15 -4.15 3.69
N LEU A 57 -0.44 -4.25 4.82
CA LEU A 57 1.02 -4.20 4.87
C LEU A 57 1.65 -5.30 4.01
N VAL A 58 1.17 -6.54 4.12
CA VAL A 58 1.65 -7.66 3.29
C VAL A 58 1.41 -7.39 1.81
N VAL A 59 0.21 -6.93 1.44
CA VAL A 59 -0.15 -6.57 0.06
C VAL A 59 0.80 -5.50 -0.49
N GLN A 60 1.05 -4.44 0.29
CA GLN A 60 1.90 -3.33 -0.10
C GLN A 60 3.37 -3.75 -0.24
N LEU A 61 3.92 -4.46 0.74
CA LEU A 61 5.30 -4.93 0.67
C LEU A 61 5.49 -5.88 -0.53
N THR A 62 4.58 -6.82 -0.72
CA THR A 62 4.68 -7.80 -1.81
C THR A 62 4.55 -7.12 -3.17
N GLY A 63 3.52 -6.29 -3.37
CA GLY A 63 3.31 -5.56 -4.62
C GLY A 63 4.49 -4.68 -4.99
N ASN A 64 5.03 -3.95 -4.02
CA ASN A 64 6.16 -3.05 -4.26
C ASN A 64 7.47 -3.78 -4.53
N PHE A 65 7.82 -4.83 -3.77
CA PHE A 65 9.05 -5.58 -4.05
C PHE A 65 8.95 -6.40 -5.34
N CYS A 66 7.76 -6.89 -5.72
CA CYS A 66 7.56 -7.50 -7.03
C CYS A 66 7.70 -6.47 -8.15
N LEU A 67 7.15 -5.25 -7.99
CA LEU A 67 7.38 -4.15 -8.93
C LEU A 67 8.87 -3.87 -9.08
N LEU A 68 9.58 -3.66 -7.97
CA LEU A 68 11.01 -3.37 -7.98
C LEU A 68 11.82 -4.50 -8.62
N ARG A 69 11.45 -5.76 -8.40
CA ARG A 69 12.09 -6.90 -9.07
C ARG A 69 11.88 -6.86 -10.58
N VAL A 70 10.66 -6.61 -11.04
CA VAL A 70 10.40 -6.46 -12.48
C VAL A 70 11.20 -5.29 -13.07
N LEU A 71 11.31 -4.16 -12.36
CA LEU A 71 12.13 -3.04 -12.79
C LEU A 71 13.63 -3.38 -12.79
N ASP A 72 14.11 -4.17 -11.83
CA ASP A 72 15.47 -4.69 -11.81
C ASP A 72 15.75 -5.58 -13.03
N ASP A 73 14.83 -6.47 -13.38
CA ASP A 73 14.95 -7.33 -14.56
C ASP A 73 14.93 -6.52 -15.87
N LEU A 74 14.17 -5.42 -15.91
CA LEU A 74 14.08 -4.53 -17.08
C LEU A 74 15.32 -3.64 -17.26
N PHE A 75 15.83 -3.03 -16.19
CA PHE A 75 16.90 -2.03 -16.26
C PHE A 75 18.29 -2.59 -15.95
N PHE A 76 18.37 -3.69 -15.20
CA PHE A 76 19.62 -4.30 -14.73
C PHE A 76 19.63 -5.83 -14.96
N PRO A 77 19.34 -6.32 -16.18
CA PRO A 77 19.17 -7.76 -16.45
C PRO A 77 20.40 -8.62 -16.13
N SER A 78 21.60 -8.02 -16.09
CA SER A 78 22.85 -8.71 -15.75
C SER A 78 23.13 -8.80 -14.25
N MET A 79 22.33 -8.17 -13.39
CA MET A 79 22.53 -8.11 -11.94
C MET A 79 21.52 -9.00 -11.22
N THR A 80 21.97 -10.16 -10.74
CA THR A 80 21.11 -11.14 -10.07
C THR A 80 20.48 -10.61 -8.78
N PHE A 81 21.20 -9.76 -8.04
CA PHE A 81 20.77 -9.27 -6.72
C PHE A 81 19.65 -8.21 -6.75
N GLY A 82 19.36 -7.59 -7.90
CA GLY A 82 18.32 -6.57 -8.01
C GLY A 82 18.66 -5.25 -7.30
N PRO A 83 19.42 -4.33 -7.92
CA PRO A 83 19.90 -3.12 -7.27
C PRO A 83 18.80 -2.18 -6.75
N LEU A 84 17.68 -2.02 -7.46
CA LEU A 84 16.54 -1.20 -7.01
C LEU A 84 15.85 -1.83 -5.80
N SER A 85 15.65 -3.14 -5.83
CA SER A 85 15.04 -3.88 -4.72
C SER A 85 15.91 -3.80 -3.46
N VAL A 86 17.21 -4.08 -3.58
CA VAL A 86 18.16 -4.05 -2.45
C VAL A 86 18.36 -2.64 -1.92
N SER A 87 18.53 -1.64 -2.79
CA SER A 87 18.69 -0.25 -2.35
C SER A 87 17.44 0.25 -1.63
N THR A 88 16.24 -0.09 -2.12
CA THR A 88 14.99 0.21 -1.42
C THR A 88 14.98 -0.45 -0.05
N PHE A 89 15.25 -1.75 0.04
CA PHE A 89 15.30 -2.45 1.33
C PHE A 89 16.27 -1.78 2.33
N VAL A 90 17.51 -1.53 1.91
CA VAL A 90 18.55 -0.94 2.76
C VAL A 90 18.15 0.46 3.24
N VAL A 91 17.67 1.33 2.34
CA VAL A 91 17.28 2.69 2.69
C VAL A 91 16.08 2.68 3.65
N TRP A 92 15.08 1.86 3.39
CA TRP A 92 13.90 1.77 4.25
C TRP A 92 14.22 1.17 5.62
N VAL A 93 14.98 0.07 5.69
CA VAL A 93 15.40 -0.53 6.97
C VAL A 93 16.26 0.44 7.78
N GLY A 94 17.28 1.04 7.15
CA GLY A 94 18.13 2.03 7.80
C GLY A 94 17.31 3.20 8.33
N TYR A 95 16.36 3.70 7.54
CA TYR A 95 15.48 4.79 7.97
C TYR A 95 14.57 4.39 9.14
N LEU A 96 13.89 3.25 9.06
CA LEU A 96 12.99 2.77 10.10
C LEU A 96 13.71 2.59 11.44
N VAL A 97 14.90 1.97 11.43
CA VAL A 97 15.69 1.72 12.64
C VAL A 97 16.23 3.02 13.24
N LEU A 98 16.72 3.94 12.41
CA LEU A 98 17.33 5.19 12.89
C LEU A 98 16.29 6.23 13.36
N TYR A 99 15.12 6.28 12.70
CA TYR A 99 14.15 7.37 12.90
C TYR A 99 12.87 6.96 13.65
N SER A 100 12.72 5.69 14.04
CA SER A 100 11.59 5.21 14.85
C SER A 100 12.00 4.90 16.30
N THR A 101 12.77 5.79 16.92
CA THR A 101 13.41 5.54 18.23
C THR A 101 12.43 5.27 19.38
N SER A 102 11.17 5.71 19.29
CA SER A 102 10.14 5.40 20.28
C SER A 102 9.35 4.11 19.98
N ALA A 103 9.63 3.42 18.88
CA ALA A 103 9.01 2.13 18.58
C ALA A 103 9.64 1.03 19.45
N PRO A 104 8.83 0.15 20.07
CA PRO A 104 9.35 -1.05 20.75
C PRO A 104 10.28 -1.86 19.84
N LEU A 105 11.32 -2.48 20.40
CA LEU A 105 12.31 -3.22 19.60
C LEU A 105 11.67 -4.35 18.76
N TRP A 106 10.67 -5.03 19.31
CA TRP A 106 9.98 -6.09 18.58
C TRP A 106 9.20 -5.55 17.36
N VAL A 107 8.65 -4.33 17.45
CA VAL A 107 7.96 -3.65 16.35
C VAL A 107 8.94 -3.36 15.21
N GLN A 108 10.12 -2.86 15.55
CA GLN A 108 11.18 -2.61 14.57
C GLN A 108 11.64 -3.92 13.93
N PHE A 109 11.86 -4.96 14.75
CA PHE A 109 12.25 -6.28 14.25
C PHE A 109 11.20 -6.87 13.31
N ALA A 110 9.92 -6.84 13.67
CA ALA A 110 8.82 -7.36 12.84
C ALA A 110 8.73 -6.60 11.50
N SER A 111 8.93 -5.28 11.52
CA SER A 111 8.98 -4.46 10.30
C SER A 111 10.17 -4.80 9.41
N VAL A 112 11.39 -4.86 9.97
CA VAL A 112 12.58 -5.21 9.20
C VAL A 112 12.44 -6.62 8.60
N TRP A 113 11.91 -7.56 9.39
CA TRP A 113 11.65 -8.91 8.94
C TRP A 113 10.63 -8.96 7.80
N SER A 114 9.51 -8.23 7.89
CA SER A 114 8.49 -8.23 6.84
C SER A 114 9.02 -7.64 5.52
N LEU A 115 9.83 -6.57 5.60
CA LEU A 115 10.53 -6.02 4.43
C LEU A 115 11.51 -7.04 3.83
N GLY A 116 12.30 -7.72 4.65
CA GLY A 116 13.27 -8.73 4.19
C GLY A 116 12.59 -9.94 3.56
N ALA A 117 11.49 -10.40 4.16
CA ALA A 117 10.68 -11.48 3.62
C ALA A 117 10.10 -11.12 2.25
N ALA A 118 9.60 -9.90 2.07
CA ALA A 118 9.07 -9.44 0.79
C ALA A 118 10.17 -9.33 -0.29
N LEU A 119 11.36 -8.83 0.06
CA LEU A 119 12.53 -8.79 -0.84
C LEU A 119 12.89 -10.21 -1.34
N VAL A 120 12.97 -11.18 -0.43
CA VAL A 120 13.33 -12.57 -0.76
C VAL A 120 12.22 -13.27 -1.54
N ALA A 121 10.96 -13.00 -1.22
CA ALA A 121 9.81 -13.65 -1.87
C ALA A 121 9.51 -13.09 -3.27
N ALA A 122 9.83 -11.82 -3.54
CA ALA A 122 9.53 -11.18 -4.82
C ALA A 122 9.95 -11.98 -6.07
N PRO A 123 11.19 -12.46 -6.23
CA PRO A 123 11.57 -13.25 -7.42
C PRO A 123 10.80 -14.57 -7.57
N ILE A 124 10.27 -15.12 -6.48
CA ILE A 124 9.43 -16.33 -6.49
C ILE A 124 8.00 -15.99 -6.88
N ILE A 125 7.51 -14.83 -6.46
CA ILE A 125 6.13 -14.38 -6.65
C ILE A 125 5.89 -13.77 -8.03
N VAL A 126 6.86 -13.06 -8.61
CA VAL A 126 6.71 -12.35 -9.89
C VAL A 126 6.13 -13.24 -11.02
N PRO A 127 6.60 -14.49 -11.22
CA PRO A 127 6.02 -15.38 -12.23
C PRO A 127 4.56 -15.79 -11.98
N HIS A 128 4.05 -15.57 -10.77
CA HIS A 128 2.73 -15.99 -10.30
C HIS A 128 1.87 -14.80 -9.84
N GLY A 129 2.05 -13.62 -10.44
CA GLY A 129 1.39 -12.38 -10.01
C GLY A 129 -0.14 -12.48 -9.87
N GLU A 130 -0.82 -13.16 -10.79
CA GLU A 130 -2.29 -13.37 -10.70
C GLU A 130 -2.69 -14.23 -9.49
N LEU A 131 -1.99 -15.35 -9.28
CA LEU A 131 -2.24 -16.22 -8.12
C LEU A 131 -1.97 -15.47 -6.81
N MET A 132 -0.92 -14.65 -6.76
CA MET A 132 -0.62 -13.77 -5.63
C MET A 132 -1.79 -12.80 -5.34
N SER A 133 -2.34 -12.14 -6.37
CA SER A 133 -3.49 -11.24 -6.23
C SER A 133 -4.70 -11.96 -5.60
N LEU A 134 -5.01 -13.16 -6.08
CA LEU A 134 -6.10 -13.97 -5.54
C LEU A 134 -5.86 -14.42 -4.10
N ILE A 135 -4.64 -14.87 -3.77
CA ILE A 135 -4.27 -15.31 -2.41
C ILE A 135 -4.38 -14.14 -1.44
N LEU A 136 -3.90 -12.96 -1.80
CA LEU A 136 -3.91 -11.79 -0.92
C LEU A 136 -5.31 -11.22 -0.74
N LEU A 137 -6.15 -11.18 -1.80
CA LEU A 137 -7.57 -10.85 -1.67
C LEU A 137 -8.30 -11.87 -0.79
N GLY A 138 -8.05 -13.17 -1.01
CA GLY A 138 -8.58 -14.25 -0.19
C GLY A 138 -8.17 -14.08 1.27
N THR A 139 -6.91 -13.75 1.54
CA THR A 139 -6.38 -13.50 2.89
C THR A 139 -7.09 -12.33 3.56
N PHE A 140 -7.38 -11.25 2.82
CA PHE A 140 -8.13 -10.11 3.33
C PHE A 140 -9.56 -10.50 3.74
N ILE A 141 -10.28 -11.21 2.86
CA ILE A 141 -11.66 -11.68 3.12
C ILE A 141 -11.68 -12.72 4.26
N SER A 142 -10.71 -13.63 4.31
CA SER A 142 -10.57 -14.60 5.39
C SER A 142 -10.29 -13.91 6.72
N THR A 143 -9.46 -12.86 6.75
CA THR A 143 -9.19 -12.08 7.96
C THR A 143 -10.44 -11.38 8.46
N LEU A 144 -11.25 -10.82 7.56
CA LEU A 144 -12.55 -10.26 7.88
C LEU A 144 -13.49 -11.30 8.51
N LEU A 145 -13.58 -12.49 7.90
CA LEU A 145 -14.37 -13.61 8.43
C LEU A 145 -13.87 -14.06 9.82
N LEU A 146 -12.56 -14.17 10.00
CA LEU A 146 -11.96 -14.52 11.29
C LEU A 146 -12.27 -13.46 12.36
N CYS A 147 -12.20 -12.17 12.03
CA CYS A 147 -12.59 -11.10 12.94
C CYS A 147 -14.07 -11.23 13.35
N TYR A 148 -14.95 -11.54 12.39
CA TYR A 148 -16.36 -11.78 12.67
C TYR A 148 -16.57 -12.97 13.60
N LEU A 149 -15.95 -14.12 13.31
CA LEU A 149 -16.08 -15.37 14.08
C LEU A 149 -15.43 -15.29 15.47
N ALA A 150 -14.35 -14.52 15.61
CA ALA A 150 -13.64 -14.30 16.89
C ALA A 150 -14.38 -13.33 17.84
N GLY A 151 -15.58 -12.87 17.49
CA GLY A 151 -16.40 -12.01 18.35
C GLY A 151 -16.21 -10.50 18.13
N PHE A 152 -15.37 -10.08 17.18
CA PHE A 152 -15.18 -8.67 16.82
C PHE A 152 -16.25 -8.13 15.85
N ARG A 153 -17.36 -8.85 15.65
CA ARG A 153 -18.47 -8.46 14.76
C ARG A 153 -19.02 -7.05 15.02
N HIS A 154 -18.98 -6.58 16.28
CA HIS A 154 -19.47 -5.27 16.68
C HIS A 154 -18.57 -4.12 16.22
N GLN A 155 -17.33 -4.44 15.83
CA GLN A 155 -16.36 -3.49 15.26
C GLN A 155 -16.47 -3.41 13.74
N LEU A 156 -17.34 -4.22 13.11
CA LEU A 156 -17.43 -4.36 11.67
C LEU A 156 -18.77 -3.87 11.14
N ASN A 157 -18.73 -3.06 10.09
CA ASN A 157 -19.88 -2.72 9.27
C ASN A 157 -20.15 -3.85 8.25
N LEU A 158 -21.10 -4.73 8.57
CA LEU A 158 -21.39 -5.92 7.76
C LEU A 158 -21.86 -5.58 6.33
N GLY A 159 -22.62 -4.50 6.15
CA GLY A 159 -23.06 -4.06 4.83
C GLY A 159 -21.88 -3.65 3.95
N ALA A 160 -20.99 -2.81 4.49
CA ALA A 160 -19.75 -2.43 3.82
C ALA A 160 -18.84 -3.65 3.55
N ALA A 161 -18.80 -4.62 4.48
CA ALA A 161 -18.04 -5.85 4.36
C ALA A 161 -18.49 -6.70 3.16
N ILE A 162 -19.79 -6.92 3.04
CA ILE A 162 -20.37 -7.71 1.95
C ILE A 162 -20.20 -6.97 0.62
N CYS A 163 -20.66 -5.72 0.54
CA CYS A 163 -20.59 -4.95 -0.70
C CYS A 163 -19.15 -4.72 -1.17
N GLY A 164 -18.24 -4.39 -0.25
CA GLY A 164 -16.82 -4.21 -0.55
C GLY A 164 -16.17 -5.51 -1.04
N SER A 165 -16.40 -6.63 -0.35
CA SER A 165 -15.85 -7.93 -0.78
C SER A 165 -16.37 -8.35 -2.15
N LEU A 166 -17.68 -8.20 -2.40
CA LEU A 166 -18.28 -8.49 -3.70
C LEU A 166 -17.71 -7.60 -4.80
N PHE A 167 -17.53 -6.30 -4.54
CA PHE A 167 -16.91 -5.38 -5.49
C PHE A 167 -15.47 -5.81 -5.83
N LEU A 168 -14.65 -6.11 -4.83
CA LEU A 168 -13.26 -6.53 -5.05
C LEU A 168 -13.18 -7.85 -5.84
N VAL A 169 -14.02 -8.82 -5.53
CA VAL A 169 -14.12 -10.09 -6.28
C VAL A 169 -14.59 -9.83 -7.71
N ALA A 170 -15.59 -8.97 -7.91
CA ALA A 170 -16.11 -8.64 -9.23
C ALA A 170 -15.05 -7.96 -10.10
N VAL A 171 -14.25 -7.05 -9.55
CA VAL A 171 -13.14 -6.39 -10.27
C VAL A 171 -12.08 -7.42 -10.70
N GLN A 172 -11.65 -8.30 -9.78
CA GLN A 172 -10.65 -9.33 -10.11
C GLN A 172 -11.19 -10.33 -11.15
N ALA A 173 -12.46 -10.74 -11.01
CA ALA A 173 -13.10 -11.60 -11.99
C ALA A 173 -13.19 -10.91 -13.36
N ALA A 174 -13.57 -9.63 -13.40
CA ALA A 174 -13.63 -8.86 -14.64
C ALA A 174 -12.27 -8.84 -15.34
N TRP A 175 -11.16 -8.60 -14.61
CA TRP A 175 -9.82 -8.66 -15.21
C TRP A 175 -9.42 -10.06 -15.67
N HIS A 176 -9.76 -11.11 -14.92
CA HIS A 176 -9.46 -12.48 -15.34
C HIS A 176 -10.14 -12.85 -16.67
N TYR A 177 -11.39 -12.41 -16.87
CA TYR A 177 -12.16 -12.70 -18.08
C TYR A 177 -12.00 -11.65 -19.20
N LEU A 178 -11.34 -10.52 -18.92
CA LEU A 178 -11.16 -9.44 -19.89
C LEU A 178 -10.41 -9.88 -21.16
N PRO A 179 -9.29 -10.64 -21.09
CA PRO A 179 -8.57 -11.07 -22.29
C PRO A 179 -9.37 -12.00 -23.20
N ALA A 180 -10.36 -12.73 -22.66
CA ALA A 180 -11.26 -13.56 -23.46
C ALA A 180 -12.28 -12.73 -24.25
N SER A 181 -12.51 -11.48 -23.84
CA SER A 181 -13.55 -10.60 -24.39
C SER A 181 -12.99 -9.47 -25.26
N ILE A 182 -11.75 -9.06 -25.03
CA ILE A 182 -11.09 -7.97 -25.75
C ILE A 182 -9.70 -8.45 -26.19
N ASP A 183 -9.47 -8.45 -27.51
CA ASP A 183 -8.15 -8.75 -28.06
C ASP A 183 -7.18 -7.60 -27.76
N GLY A 184 -6.34 -7.78 -26.74
CA GLY A 184 -5.28 -6.83 -26.38
C GLY A 184 -4.26 -6.56 -27.49
N ALA A 185 -4.24 -7.35 -28.57
CA ALA A 185 -3.32 -7.15 -29.70
C ALA A 185 -3.44 -5.77 -30.34
N PHE A 186 -4.62 -5.13 -30.29
CA PHE A 186 -4.79 -3.77 -30.83
C PHE A 186 -3.94 -2.72 -30.10
N LEU A 187 -3.64 -2.95 -28.81
CA LEU A 187 -2.83 -2.02 -28.01
C LEU A 187 -1.33 -2.25 -28.16
N GLN A 188 -0.91 -3.44 -28.61
CA GLN A 188 0.51 -3.83 -28.68
C GLN A 188 1.36 -2.84 -29.50
N PRO A 189 0.94 -2.38 -30.70
CA PRO A 189 1.70 -1.39 -31.47
C PRO A 189 1.77 -0.01 -30.81
N HIS A 190 0.88 0.27 -29.85
CA HIS A 190 0.73 1.57 -29.21
C HIS A 190 1.16 1.59 -27.73
N ILE A 191 1.76 0.51 -27.21
CA ILE A 191 2.15 0.38 -25.79
C ILE A 191 2.90 1.60 -25.27
N PHE A 192 3.86 2.14 -26.05
CA PHE A 192 4.60 3.34 -25.65
C PHE A 192 3.67 4.53 -25.40
N HIS A 193 2.75 4.81 -26.32
CA HIS A 193 1.79 5.92 -26.19
C HIS A 193 0.82 5.70 -25.04
N VAL A 194 0.37 4.45 -24.83
CA VAL A 194 -0.47 4.06 -23.69
C VAL A 194 0.25 4.35 -22.37
N ASN A 195 1.51 3.94 -22.26
CA ASN A 195 2.31 4.14 -21.05
C ASN A 195 2.59 5.64 -20.80
N VAL A 196 2.90 6.41 -21.85
CA VAL A 196 3.08 7.86 -21.75
C VAL A 196 1.78 8.54 -21.31
N ALA A 197 0.65 8.20 -21.94
CA ALA A 197 -0.65 8.75 -21.57
C ALA A 197 -0.98 8.42 -20.10
N PHE A 198 -0.81 7.15 -19.69
CA PHE A 198 -1.00 6.72 -18.32
C PHE A 198 -0.14 7.51 -17.34
N GLY A 199 1.16 7.67 -17.63
CA GLY A 199 2.08 8.46 -16.81
C GLY A 199 1.68 9.94 -16.72
N VAL A 200 1.28 10.56 -17.83
CA VAL A 200 0.80 11.96 -17.86
C VAL A 200 -0.44 12.15 -17.01
N PHE A 201 -1.43 11.24 -17.10
CA PHE A 201 -2.63 11.31 -16.27
C PHE A 201 -2.34 11.05 -14.79
N MET A 202 -1.43 10.11 -14.45
CA MET A 202 -0.96 9.92 -13.08
C MET A 202 -0.32 11.20 -12.53
N CYS A 203 0.56 11.85 -13.30
CA CYS A 203 1.16 13.13 -12.93
C CYS A 203 0.07 14.20 -12.74
N PHE A 204 -0.87 14.33 -13.68
CA PHE A 204 -1.97 15.28 -13.57
C PHE A 204 -2.81 15.06 -12.30
N PHE A 205 -3.25 13.83 -12.04
CA PHE A 205 -4.03 13.51 -10.84
C PHE A 205 -3.24 13.70 -9.54
N SER A 206 -1.91 13.52 -9.57
CA SER A 206 -1.05 13.79 -8.40
C SER A 206 -0.97 15.28 -8.03
N LEU A 207 -1.32 16.18 -8.95
CA LEU A 207 -1.23 17.64 -8.77
C LEU A 207 -2.55 18.30 -8.36
N VAL A 208 -3.67 17.56 -8.38
CA VAL A 208 -4.97 18.10 -7.93
C VAL A 208 -4.96 18.36 -6.42
N LYS A 209 -5.91 19.17 -5.92
CA LYS A 209 -5.98 19.57 -4.51
C LYS A 209 -6.03 18.36 -3.56
N ASN A 210 -6.81 17.35 -3.91
CA ASN A 210 -7.00 16.12 -3.14
C ASN A 210 -6.59 14.90 -4.00
N PRO A 211 -5.28 14.60 -4.11
CA PRO A 211 -4.77 13.64 -5.10
C PRO A 211 -5.03 12.18 -4.72
N LEU A 212 -5.31 11.87 -3.44
CA LEU A 212 -5.41 10.50 -2.94
C LEU A 212 -6.41 9.66 -3.74
N PHE A 213 -7.68 10.04 -3.75
CA PHE A 213 -8.71 9.26 -4.44
C PHE A 213 -8.45 9.11 -5.95
N PRO A 214 -8.22 10.19 -6.74
CA PRO A 214 -8.03 10.04 -8.18
C PRO A 214 -6.78 9.24 -8.54
N THR A 215 -5.66 9.40 -7.81
CA THR A 215 -4.44 8.62 -8.07
C THR A 215 -4.61 7.14 -7.72
N VAL A 216 -5.25 6.82 -6.58
CA VAL A 216 -5.53 5.43 -6.19
C VAL A 216 -6.50 4.78 -7.17
N ALA A 217 -7.61 5.43 -7.49
CA ALA A 217 -8.62 4.88 -8.40
C ALA A 217 -8.05 4.69 -9.82
N TYR A 218 -7.33 5.68 -10.35
CA TYR A 218 -6.72 5.58 -11.68
C TYR A 218 -5.58 4.56 -11.71
N GLY A 219 -4.66 4.62 -10.75
CA GLY A 219 -3.53 3.70 -10.65
C GLY A 219 -3.97 2.24 -10.51
N TYR A 220 -5.00 1.97 -9.70
CA TYR A 220 -5.53 0.62 -9.54
C TYR A 220 -6.40 0.18 -10.72
N LEU A 221 -7.50 0.91 -11.01
CA LEU A 221 -8.51 0.44 -11.97
C LEU A 221 -8.02 0.56 -13.42
N VAL A 222 -7.47 1.71 -13.79
CA VAL A 222 -6.98 1.93 -15.16
C VAL A 222 -5.65 1.20 -15.36
N GLY A 223 -4.73 1.31 -14.39
CA GLY A 223 -3.45 0.60 -14.44
C GLY A 223 -3.65 -0.92 -14.52
N GLY A 224 -4.55 -1.49 -13.71
CA GLY A 224 -4.83 -2.93 -13.73
C GLY A 224 -5.45 -3.38 -15.06
N THR A 225 -6.41 -2.62 -15.59
CA THR A 225 -7.03 -2.89 -16.89
C THR A 225 -6.00 -2.84 -18.02
N LEU A 226 -5.13 -1.82 -18.04
CA LEU A 226 -4.07 -1.71 -19.04
C LEU A 226 -3.03 -2.83 -18.89
N ALA A 227 -2.67 -3.21 -17.66
CA ALA A 227 -1.75 -4.32 -17.42
C ALA A 227 -2.30 -5.63 -17.99
N THR A 228 -3.57 -5.93 -17.72
CA THR A 228 -4.27 -7.11 -18.25
C THR A 228 -4.32 -7.10 -19.78
N LEU A 229 -4.71 -5.98 -20.39
CA LEU A 229 -4.85 -5.90 -21.85
C LEU A 229 -3.51 -5.90 -22.60
N THR A 230 -2.44 -5.38 -21.98
CA THR A 230 -1.12 -5.28 -22.64
C THR A 230 -0.14 -6.38 -22.22
N GLY A 231 -0.44 -7.15 -21.18
CA GLY A 231 0.45 -8.17 -20.61
C GLY A 231 1.69 -7.59 -19.89
N GLN A 232 1.67 -6.29 -19.53
CA GLN A 232 2.82 -5.62 -18.92
C GLN A 232 2.91 -5.92 -17.41
N SER A 233 3.83 -6.80 -17.01
CA SER A 233 4.03 -7.19 -15.61
C SER A 233 4.39 -6.02 -14.68
N TRP A 234 5.17 -5.04 -15.16
CA TRP A 234 5.51 -3.87 -14.35
C TRP A 234 4.27 -3.05 -14.02
N LEU A 235 3.35 -2.90 -14.97
CA LEU A 235 2.11 -2.12 -14.78
C LEU A 235 1.13 -2.88 -13.86
N PHE A 236 1.13 -4.22 -13.92
CA PHE A 236 0.39 -5.07 -12.99
C PHE A 236 0.83 -4.80 -11.54
N PHE A 237 2.12 -4.93 -11.24
CA PHE A 237 2.61 -4.71 -9.87
C PHE A 237 2.55 -3.24 -9.45
N PHE A 238 2.68 -2.30 -10.39
CA PHE A 238 2.44 -0.88 -10.13
C PHE A 238 0.99 -0.61 -9.69
N SER A 239 0.00 -1.14 -10.43
CA SER A 239 -1.41 -1.08 -10.04
C SER A 239 -1.66 -1.78 -8.70
N TYR A 240 -1.01 -2.92 -8.47
CA TYR A 240 -1.12 -3.67 -7.23
C TYR A 240 -0.60 -2.91 -6.00
N GLY A 241 0.38 -2.03 -6.18
CA GLY A 241 0.79 -1.09 -5.13
C GLY A 241 -0.36 -0.16 -4.69
N PHE A 242 -1.21 0.30 -5.62
CA PHE A 242 -2.41 1.07 -5.29
C PHE A 242 -3.53 0.22 -4.70
N PHE A 243 -3.60 -1.07 -5.05
CA PHE A 243 -4.55 -1.99 -4.43
C PHE A 243 -4.38 -2.05 -2.91
N GLY A 244 -3.14 -2.00 -2.41
CA GLY A 244 -2.89 -1.86 -0.97
C GLY A 244 -3.56 -0.64 -0.35
N SER A 245 -3.53 0.52 -1.01
CA SER A 245 -4.24 1.73 -0.57
C SER A 245 -5.76 1.58 -0.62
N VAL A 246 -6.29 0.87 -1.62
CA VAL A 246 -7.72 0.51 -1.70
C VAL A 246 -8.12 -0.33 -0.49
N LEU A 247 -7.34 -1.37 -0.15
CA LEU A 247 -7.61 -2.23 1.00
C LEU A 247 -7.52 -1.48 2.33
N GLN A 248 -6.57 -0.55 2.49
CA GLN A 248 -6.53 0.29 3.69
C GLN A 248 -7.77 1.17 3.83
N PHE A 249 -8.20 1.83 2.74
CA PHE A 249 -9.43 2.60 2.72
C PHE A 249 -10.64 1.74 3.12
N TYR A 250 -10.77 0.54 2.54
CA TYR A 250 -11.80 -0.40 2.93
C TYR A 250 -11.69 -0.80 4.40
N SER A 251 -10.50 -1.12 4.91
CA SER A 251 -10.30 -1.52 6.31
C SER A 251 -10.88 -0.50 7.29
N HIS A 252 -10.65 0.78 7.04
CA HIS A 252 -11.25 1.87 7.79
C HIS A 252 -12.78 1.94 7.66
N LEU A 253 -13.32 1.87 6.43
CA LEU A 253 -14.77 1.84 6.21
C LEU A 253 -15.45 0.67 6.94
N LEU A 254 -14.81 -0.51 6.93
CA LEU A 254 -15.28 -1.69 7.62
C LEU A 254 -15.28 -1.50 9.13
N ALA A 255 -14.24 -0.85 9.67
CA ALA A 255 -14.14 -0.53 11.09
C ALA A 255 -15.01 0.67 11.53
N SER A 256 -15.69 1.34 10.58
CA SER A 256 -16.33 2.65 10.82
C SER A 256 -15.37 3.71 11.38
N GLU A 257 -14.10 3.62 10.99
CA GLU A 257 -13.04 4.56 11.36
C GLU A 257 -12.72 5.46 10.16
N ILE A 258 -12.19 6.66 10.40
CA ILE A 258 -11.85 7.59 9.32
C ILE A 258 -10.54 7.15 8.66
N PRO A 259 -10.48 7.00 7.33
CA PRO A 259 -9.23 6.67 6.67
C PRO A 259 -8.14 7.70 6.94
N THR A 260 -6.99 7.27 7.46
CA THR A 260 -5.95 8.21 7.94
C THR A 260 -5.51 9.18 6.86
N LEU A 261 -5.22 8.68 5.66
CA LEU A 261 -4.83 9.54 4.54
C LEU A 261 -5.94 10.52 4.14
N MET A 262 -7.22 10.17 4.30
CA MET A 262 -8.33 11.12 4.06
C MET A 262 -8.43 12.17 5.16
N ALA A 263 -8.19 11.80 6.41
CA ALA A 263 -8.14 12.77 7.52
C ALA A 263 -7.05 13.82 7.27
N LEU A 264 -5.88 13.38 6.79
CA LEU A 264 -4.75 14.26 6.46
C LEU A 264 -5.04 15.22 5.30
N GLN A 265 -5.96 14.89 4.38
CA GLN A 265 -6.35 15.81 3.29
C GLN A 265 -7.03 17.09 3.80
N ASN A 266 -7.51 17.11 5.05
CA ASN A 266 -8.11 18.29 5.67
C ASN A 266 -7.09 19.20 6.37
N GLU A 267 -5.84 18.78 6.48
CA GLU A 267 -4.76 19.58 7.08
C GLU A 267 -4.31 20.70 6.15
N HIS A 268 -3.55 21.66 6.68
CA HIS A 268 -2.93 22.69 5.87
C HIS A 268 -2.04 22.06 4.77
N PRO A 269 -2.02 22.55 3.51
CA PRO A 269 -1.40 21.85 2.39
C PRO A 269 0.06 21.42 2.59
N ALA A 270 0.84 22.21 3.33
CA ALA A 270 2.22 21.87 3.67
C ALA A 270 2.31 20.72 4.69
N ASP A 271 1.46 20.75 5.71
CA ASP A 271 1.44 19.74 6.78
C ASP A 271 0.86 18.42 6.29
N LYS A 272 -0.18 18.47 5.46
CA LYS A 272 -0.74 17.32 4.74
C LYS A 272 0.37 16.46 4.12
N VAL A 273 1.18 17.06 3.24
CA VAL A 273 2.22 16.32 2.50
C VAL A 273 3.26 15.74 3.46
N ARG A 274 3.66 16.50 4.49
CA ARG A 274 4.66 16.07 5.48
C ARG A 274 4.14 14.90 6.33
N TYR A 275 2.90 14.99 6.81
CA TYR A 275 2.25 13.95 7.60
C TYR A 275 2.00 12.70 6.78
N GLU A 276 1.62 12.84 5.51
CA GLU A 276 1.45 11.69 4.62
C GLU A 276 2.79 10.99 4.35
N TYR A 277 3.87 11.74 4.07
CA TYR A 277 5.21 11.16 3.95
C TYR A 277 5.58 10.38 5.22
N ALA A 278 5.37 10.96 6.40
CA ALA A 278 5.69 10.30 7.66
C ALA A 278 4.83 9.04 7.86
N HIS A 279 3.54 9.13 7.57
CA HIS A 279 2.62 8.00 7.67
C HIS A 279 3.01 6.87 6.73
N VAL A 280 3.25 7.14 5.44
CA VAL A 280 3.60 6.10 4.47
C VAL A 280 4.99 5.52 4.73
N VAL A 281 5.93 6.32 5.26
CA VAL A 281 7.29 5.87 5.53
C VAL A 281 7.41 5.07 6.82
N PHE A 282 6.59 5.35 7.82
CA PHE A 282 6.62 4.63 9.08
C PHE A 282 5.61 3.49 9.18
N PHE A 283 4.76 3.28 8.16
CA PHE A 283 3.58 2.40 8.23
C PHE A 283 3.77 0.98 8.83
N PRO A 284 4.83 0.18 8.58
CA PRO A 284 5.05 -1.13 9.17
C PRO A 284 5.27 -1.00 10.67
N ASN A 285 6.11 -0.05 11.09
CA ASN A 285 6.29 0.24 12.50
C ASN A 285 4.96 0.70 13.11
N LEU A 286 4.21 1.56 12.43
CA LEU A 286 2.89 2.00 12.89
C LEU A 286 1.90 0.84 13.06
N ALA A 287 1.82 -0.07 12.08
CA ALA A 287 0.90 -1.19 12.07
C ALA A 287 1.19 -2.17 13.22
N PHE A 288 2.46 -2.56 13.41
CA PHE A 288 2.85 -3.41 14.55
C PHE A 288 2.76 -2.67 15.89
N HIS A 289 3.08 -1.37 15.95
CA HIS A 289 2.94 -0.58 17.17
C HIS A 289 1.47 -0.43 17.59
N GLY A 290 0.56 -0.26 16.63
CA GLY A 290 -0.88 -0.24 16.88
C GLY A 290 -1.35 -1.51 17.60
N ILE A 291 -0.87 -2.68 17.15
CA ILE A 291 -1.14 -3.96 17.82
C ILE A 291 -0.59 -3.97 19.25
N ASN A 292 0.64 -3.50 19.45
CA ASN A 292 1.25 -3.42 20.79
C ASN A 292 0.40 -2.60 21.75
N VAL A 293 -0.05 -1.42 21.30
CA VAL A 293 -0.83 -0.47 22.09
C VAL A 293 -2.20 -1.07 22.41
N TYR A 294 -2.88 -1.65 21.42
CA TYR A 294 -4.17 -2.30 21.61
C TYR A 294 -4.09 -3.47 22.60
N ALA A 295 -3.09 -4.34 22.47
CA ALA A 295 -2.89 -5.48 23.37
C ALA A 295 -2.63 -5.01 24.81
N SER A 296 -1.84 -3.94 24.98
CA SER A 296 -1.54 -3.38 26.30
C SER A 296 -2.78 -2.75 26.96
N ALA A 297 -3.57 -2.01 26.19
CA ALA A 297 -4.79 -1.36 26.68
C ALA A 297 -5.86 -2.39 27.11
N THR A 298 -6.04 -3.46 26.33
CA THR A 298 -7.01 -4.52 26.62
C THR A 298 -6.58 -5.44 27.77
N ALA A 299 -5.28 -5.62 28.00
CA ALA A 299 -4.79 -6.30 29.18
C ALA A 299 -5.10 -5.50 30.47
N PHE A 300 -4.90 -4.18 30.43
CA PHE A 300 -5.18 -3.31 31.58
C PHE A 300 -6.67 -3.28 31.95
N SER A 301 -7.57 -3.21 30.96
CA SER A 301 -9.02 -3.18 31.20
C SER A 301 -9.58 -4.48 31.81
N LYS A 302 -8.85 -5.58 31.76
CA LYS A 302 -9.24 -6.86 32.38
C LYS A 302 -8.79 -6.97 33.84
N LEU A 303 -7.89 -6.11 34.28
CA LEU A 303 -7.34 -6.09 35.64
C LEU A 303 -8.01 -5.04 36.54
N SER A 304 -8.74 -4.08 35.94
CA SER A 304 -9.58 -3.07 36.60
C SER A 304 -11.01 -3.55 36.76
#